data_AF-A0A6H9GNV5-F1
#
_entry.id   AF-A0A6H9GNV5-F1
#
_cell.length_a   1.000
_cell.length_b   1.000
_cell.length_c   1.000
_cell.angle_alpha   90.00
_cell.angle_beta   90.00
_cell.angle_gamma   90.00
#
_symmetry.space_group_name_H-M   'P 1'
#
loop_
_entity.id
_entity.type
_entity.pdbx_description
1 polymer ?
#
loop_
_entity_poly.entity_id
_entity_poly.type
_entity_poly.pdbx_seq_one_letter_code
_entity_poly.pdbx_strand_id
1 'polypeptide(L)'
;MTEKTLLAHLSRQFPQLPPLDLTLLTRTLFPLSPVELYTLRLAHGDNAIMKAAIDSTVRQRQEEEEIAALEQQHEIYDEYRHCCGSC
;
A
#
# COMPACT_ATOMS: atom_id res chain seq x y z
N MET A 1 4.82 0.12 3.93
CA MET A 1 4.80 1.19 2.91
C MET A 1 5.38 2.50 3.44
N THR A 2 6.00 3.32 2.59
CA THR A 2 6.40 4.72 2.91
C THR A 2 5.57 5.73 2.10
N GLU A 3 5.51 7.00 2.55
CA GLU A 3 4.82 8.08 1.83
C GLU A 3 5.39 8.26 0.40
N LYS A 4 6.71 8.13 0.24
CA LYS A 4 7.37 8.21 -1.07
C LYS A 4 6.97 7.06 -1.99
N THR A 5 6.85 5.85 -1.44
CA THR A 5 6.39 4.68 -2.20
C THR A 5 4.96 4.88 -2.69
N LEU A 6 4.09 5.40 -1.82
CA LEU A 6 2.70 5.69 -2.18
C LEU A 6 2.59 6.80 -3.23
N LEU A 7 3.37 7.89 -3.09
CA LEU A 7 3.42 8.96 -4.08
C LEU A 7 3.85 8.44 -5.46
N ALA A 8 4.90 7.62 -5.51
CA ALA A 8 5.38 7.03 -6.75
C ALA A 8 4.33 6.10 -7.39
N HIS A 9 3.60 5.33 -6.57
CA HIS A 9 2.52 4.47 -7.06
C HIS A 9 1.38 5.30 -7.66
N LEU A 10 0.86 6.28 -6.92
CA LEU A 10 -0.24 7.15 -7.37
C LEU A 10 0.15 7.98 -8.59
N SER A 11 1.40 8.46 -8.66
CA SER A 11 1.90 9.19 -9.83
C SER A 11 1.90 8.35 -11.11
N ARG A 12 2.17 7.04 -11.01
CA ARG A 12 2.08 6.11 -12.16
C ARG A 12 0.64 5.84 -12.57
N GLN A 13 -0.27 5.77 -11.59
CA GLN A 13 -1.67 5.45 -11.84
C GLN A 13 -2.48 6.65 -12.35
N PHE A 14 -2.10 7.87 -11.93
CA PHE A 14 -2.76 9.12 -12.31
C PHE A 14 -1.77 10.09 -12.95
N PRO A 15 -1.18 9.75 -14.12
CA PRO A 15 -0.19 10.60 -14.79
C PRO A 15 -0.75 11.95 -15.23
N GLN A 16 -2.07 12.07 -15.35
CA GLN A 16 -2.77 13.30 -15.70
C GLN A 16 -2.92 14.30 -14.53
N LEU A 17 -2.71 13.86 -13.29
CA LEU A 17 -2.84 14.74 -12.13
C LEU A 17 -1.57 15.60 -11.96
N PRO A 18 -1.72 16.90 -11.65
CA PRO A 18 -0.57 17.73 -11.38
C PRO A 18 0.15 17.27 -10.10
N PRO A 19 1.48 17.50 -9.99
CA PRO A 19 2.28 17.03 -8.86
C PRO A 19 1.77 17.49 -7.48
N LEU A 20 1.19 18.69 -7.42
CA LEU A 20 0.62 19.24 -6.18
C LEU A 20 -0.57 18.40 -5.71
N ASP A 21 -1.50 18.08 -6.61
CA ASP A 21 -2.69 17.28 -6.29
C ASP A 21 -2.30 15.86 -5.86
N LEU A 22 -1.34 15.25 -6.56
CA LEU A 22 -0.77 13.95 -6.18
C LEU A 22 -0.15 13.97 -4.79
N THR A 23 0.58 15.04 -4.46
CA THR A 23 1.22 15.20 -3.14
C THR A 23 0.19 15.36 -2.04
N LEU A 24 -0.83 16.19 -2.25
CA LEU A 24 -1.92 16.39 -1.29
C LEU A 24 -2.68 15.08 -1.07
N LEU A 25 -3.05 14.40 -2.15
CA LEU A 25 -3.77 13.14 -2.11
C LEU A 25 -2.93 12.04 -1.42
N THR A 26 -1.62 11.97 -1.69
CA THR A 26 -0.72 11.05 -0.96
C THR A 26 -0.69 11.35 0.53
N ARG A 27 -0.54 12.62 0.92
CA ARG A 27 -0.51 13.04 2.33
C ARG A 27 -1.82 12.77 3.06
N THR A 28 -2.94 12.85 2.35
CA THR A 28 -4.26 12.50 2.90
C THR A 28 -4.40 10.99 3.10
N LEU A 29 -3.94 10.18 2.16
CA LEU A 29 -4.17 8.72 2.19
C LEU A 29 -3.11 7.92 2.97
N PHE A 30 -1.87 8.41 3.03
CA PHE A 30 -0.75 7.72 3.69
C PHE A 30 -0.97 7.43 5.19
N PRO A 31 -1.40 8.39 6.02
CA PRO A 31 -1.54 8.13 7.46
C PRO A 31 -2.76 7.28 7.81
N LEU A 32 -3.72 7.13 6.90
CA LEU A 32 -4.99 6.46 7.19
C LEU A 32 -4.84 4.94 7.27
N SER A 33 -5.55 4.33 8.21
CA SER A 33 -5.75 2.88 8.29
C SER A 33 -6.72 2.37 7.21
N PRO A 34 -6.76 1.05 6.95
CA PRO A 34 -7.72 0.47 5.99
C PRO A 34 -9.19 0.82 6.30
N VAL A 35 -9.56 0.89 7.57
CA VAL A 35 -10.92 1.25 8.00
C VAL A 35 -11.22 2.72 7.71
N GLU A 36 -10.26 3.62 7.96
CA GLU A 36 -10.40 5.05 7.66
C GLU A 36 -10.45 5.30 6.15
N LEU A 37 -9.64 4.58 5.37
CA LEU A 37 -9.69 4.60 3.91
C LEU A 37 -11.06 4.15 3.38
N TYR A 38 -11.62 3.08 3.93
CA TYR A 38 -12.97 2.63 3.58
C TYR A 38 -14.03 3.68 3.92
N THR A 39 -13.93 4.31 5.10
CA THR A 39 -14.83 5.38 5.52
C THR A 39 -14.74 6.59 4.59
N LEU A 40 -13.53 6.99 4.21
CA LEU A 40 -13.28 8.07 3.26
C LEU A 40 -13.87 7.75 1.87
N ARG A 41 -13.79 6.49 1.43
CA ARG A 41 -14.38 6.01 0.18
C ARG A 41 -15.90 6.19 0.15
N LEU A 42 -16.57 5.88 1.27
CA LEU A 42 -18.03 6.05 1.41
C LEU A 42 -18.42 7.53 1.43
N ALA A 43 -17.62 8.38 2.09
CA ALA A 43 -17.88 9.81 2.18
C ALA A 43 -17.75 10.54 0.82
N HIS A 44 -16.91 10.04 -0.08
CA HIS A 44 -16.66 10.63 -1.40
C HIS A 44 -17.34 9.86 -2.55
N GLY A 45 -18.58 9.40 -2.34
CA GLY A 45 -19.31 8.46 -3.20
C GLY A 45 -19.26 8.72 -4.71
N ASP A 46 -19.18 9.99 -5.14
CA ASP A 46 -19.16 10.38 -6.56
C ASP A 46 -17.78 10.82 -7.10
N ASN A 47 -16.76 10.96 -6.25
CA ASN A 47 -15.43 11.36 -6.71
C ASN A 47 -14.64 10.14 -7.21
N ALA A 48 -14.72 9.88 -8.52
CA ALA A 48 -14.06 8.76 -9.17
C ALA A 48 -12.54 8.71 -8.94
N ILE A 49 -11.86 9.87 -8.91
CA ILE A 49 -10.41 9.95 -8.71
C ILE A 49 -10.05 9.58 -7.27
N MET A 50 -10.75 10.17 -6.28
CA MET A 50 -10.52 9.87 -4.87
C MET A 50 -10.81 8.39 -4.57
N LYS A 51 -11.90 7.85 -5.12
CA LYS A 51 -12.25 6.43 -4.96
C LYS A 51 -11.17 5.51 -5.55
N ALA A 52 -10.71 5.80 -6.76
CA ALA A 52 -9.66 5.01 -7.41
C ALA A 52 -8.32 5.08 -6.66
N ALA A 53 -7.98 6.26 -6.11
CA ALA A 53 -6.77 6.43 -5.31
C ALA A 53 -6.84 5.69 -3.98
N ILE A 54 -7.98 5.70 -3.31
CA ILE A 54 -8.22 4.94 -2.09
C ILE A 54 -8.11 3.44 -2.37
N ASP A 55 -8.82 2.95 -3.38
CA ASP A 55 -8.82 1.52 -3.74
C ASP A 55 -7.40 1.02 -4.07
N SER A 56 -6.65 1.84 -4.79
CA SER A 56 -5.25 1.59 -5.09
C SER A 56 -4.36 1.56 -3.85
N THR A 57 -4.52 2.54 -2.95
CA THR A 57 -3.76 2.60 -1.70
C THR A 57 -4.02 1.38 -0.82
N VAL A 58 -5.28 0.91 -0.75
CA VAL A 58 -5.64 -0.31 -0.01
C VAL A 58 -4.97 -1.53 -0.63
N ARG A 59 -5.06 -1.69 -1.95
CA ARG A 59 -4.47 -2.84 -2.65
C ARG A 59 -2.94 -2.88 -2.48
N GLN A 60 -2.27 -1.74 -2.64
CA GLN A 60 -0.81 -1.66 -2.48
C GLN A 60 -0.36 -2.08 -1.07
N ARG A 61 -1.13 -1.75 -0.03
CA ARG A 61 -0.81 -2.19 1.34
C ARG A 61 -0.99 -3.69 1.52
N GLN A 62 -2.07 -4.26 0.97
CA GLN A 62 -2.31 -5.70 1.02
C GLN A 62 -1.21 -6.49 0.30
N GLU A 63 -0.77 -6.02 -0.86
CA GLU A 63 0.34 -6.63 -1.61
C GLU A 63 1.64 -6.59 -0.79
N GLU A 64 1.94 -5.48 -0.09
CA GLU A 64 3.13 -5.40 0.78
C GLU A 64 3.02 -6.29 2.03
N GLU A 65 1.84 -6.39 2.63
CA GLU A 65 1.60 -7.30 3.77
C GLU A 65 1.77 -8.77 3.36
N GLU A 66 1.31 -9.14 2.16
CA GLU A 66 1.48 -10.47 1.60
C GLU A 66 2.96 -10.78 1.32
N ILE A 67 3.70 -9.84 0.72
CA ILE A 67 5.15 -9.99 0.51
C ILE A 67 5.88 -10.17 1.84
N ALA A 68 5.59 -9.33 2.84
CA ALA A 68 6.23 -9.43 4.16
C ALA A 68 5.91 -10.77 4.86
N ALA A 69 4.69 -11.28 4.72
CA ALA A 69 4.31 -12.57 5.26
C ALA A 69 5.06 -13.74 4.56
N LEU A 70 5.24 -13.67 3.24
CA LEU A 70 6.01 -14.66 2.49
C LEU A 70 7.50 -14.61 2.84
N GLU A 71 8.08 -13.42 2.99
CA GLU A 71 9.48 -13.23 3.42
C GLU A 71 9.71 -13.80 4.82
N GLN A 72 8.78 -13.58 5.76
CA GLN A 72 8.85 -14.16 7.10
C GLN A 72 8.79 -15.70 7.06
N GLN A 73 7.96 -16.28 6.19
CA GLN A 73 7.95 -17.74 6.01
C GLN A 73 9.29 -18.25 5.49
N HIS A 74 9.89 -17.59 4.50
CA HIS A 74 11.21 -17.97 3.98
C HIS A 74 12.31 -17.91 5.04
N GLU A 75 12.35 -16.87 5.87
CA GLU A 75 13.32 -16.75 6.96
C GLU A 75 13.20 -17.92 7.95
N ILE A 76 11.97 -18.26 8.35
CA ILE A 76 11.69 -19.43 9.20
C ILE A 76 12.20 -20.72 8.54
N TYR A 77 11.91 -20.94 7.26
CA TYR A 77 12.37 -22.13 6.53
C TYR A 77 13.90 -22.23 6.45
N ASP A 78 14.59 -21.11 6.24
CA ASP A 78 16.07 -21.07 6.19
C ASP A 78 16.69 -21.36 7.56
N GLU A 79 16.12 -20.85 8.65
CA GLU A 79 16.52 -21.19 10.02
C GLU A 79 16.37 -22.70 10.30
N TYR A 80 15.23 -23.29 9.95
CA TYR A 80 15.01 -24.73 10.10
C TYR A 80 15.99 -25.57 9.27
N ARG A 81 16.34 -25.12 8.06
CA ARG A 81 17.36 -25.78 7.21
C ARG A 81 18.74 -25.73 7.85
N HIS A 82 19.13 -24.62 8.47
CA HIS A 82 20.40 -24.50 9.18
C HIS A 82 20.46 -25.36 10.45
N CYS A 83 19.35 -25.49 11.18
CA CYS A 83 19.27 -26.37 12.35
C CYS A 83 19.29 -27.87 12.00
N CYS A 84 18.62 -28.31 10.93
CA CYS A 84 18.53 -29.72 10.56
C CYS A 84 19.59 -30.20 9.54
N GLY A 85 20.32 -29.30 8.89
CA GLY A 85 21.41 -29.62 7.96
C GLY A 85 22.79 -29.76 8.59
N SER A 86 22.90 -29.53 9.91
CA SER A 86 24.15 -29.63 10.69
C SER A 86 24.25 -30.92 11.52
N CYS A 87 23.45 -31.95 11.20
CA CYS A 87 23.55 -33.29 11.80
C CYS A 87 24.39 -34.24 10.94
#